data_AF-A0A6I7YRP9-F1
#
_entry.id   AF-A0A6I7YRP9-F1
#
_cell.length_a   1.000
_cell.length_b   1.000
_cell.length_c   1.000
_cell.angle_alpha   90.00
_cell.angle_beta   90.00
_cell.angle_gamma   90.00
#
_symmetry.space_group_name_H-M   'P 1'
#
loop_
_entity.id
_entity.type
_entity.pdbx_description
1 polymer ?
#
loop_
_entity_poly.entity_id
_entity_poly.type
_entity_poly.pdbx_seq_one_letter_code
_entity_poly.pdbx_strand_id
1 'polypeptide(L)'
;MAPQYGARRARIVFSDSAAKQLENITSEAEIHALDRALVVISVDPDAGEPLPGDSTGPRLRQYVDDVERVRLLYWVTALKTVVVVAFIEA
;
A
#
# COMPACT_ATOMS: atom_id res chain seq x y z
N MET A 1 -19.50 13.04 -25.44
CA MET A 1 -18.29 13.20 -24.60
C MET A 1 -18.58 12.56 -23.26
N ALA A 2 -17.95 11.44 -22.94
CA ALA A 2 -18.08 10.81 -21.62
C ALA A 2 -17.25 11.62 -20.60
N PRO A 3 -17.75 11.85 -19.38
CA PRO A 3 -16.93 12.42 -18.33
C PRO A 3 -15.82 11.40 -18.04
N GLN A 4 -14.59 11.82 -18.27
CA GLN A 4 -13.40 11.10 -17.89
C GLN A 4 -13.38 11.16 -16.36
N TYR A 5 -14.03 10.19 -15.71
CA TYR A 5 -13.87 9.97 -14.27
C TYR A 5 -12.38 9.69 -14.07
N GLY A 6 -11.61 10.71 -13.70
CA GLY A 6 -10.26 10.53 -13.21
C GLY A 6 -10.36 9.48 -12.11
N ALA A 7 -9.72 8.33 -12.34
CA ALA A 7 -9.80 7.18 -11.45
C ALA A 7 -9.65 7.68 -10.01
N ARG A 8 -10.69 7.50 -9.20
CA ARG A 8 -10.80 8.07 -7.87
C ARG A 8 -9.74 7.40 -7.00
N ARG A 9 -8.54 7.99 -6.99
CA ARG A 9 -7.37 7.52 -6.25
C ARG A 9 -7.80 7.25 -4.81
N ALA A 10 -7.51 6.04 -4.34
CA ALA A 10 -7.74 5.69 -2.95
C ALA A 10 -6.87 6.60 -2.07
N ARG A 11 -7.46 7.08 -0.96
CA ARG A 11 -6.73 7.89 0.00
C ARG A 11 -5.79 6.99 0.77
N ILE A 12 -4.49 7.29 0.75
CA ILE A 12 -3.48 6.53 1.49
C ILE A 12 -3.26 7.20 2.85
N VAL A 13 -3.23 6.39 3.90
CA VAL A 13 -2.89 6.79 5.27
C VAL A 13 -1.84 5.83 5.79
N PHE A 14 -0.79 6.35 6.42
CA PHE A 14 0.26 5.54 7.05
C PHE A 14 -0.07 5.30 8.52
N SER A 15 0.19 4.09 9.00
CA SER A 15 0.24 3.81 10.43
C SER A 15 1.45 4.51 11.07
N ASP A 16 1.40 4.71 12.39
CA ASP A 16 2.55 5.24 13.15
C ASP A 16 3.81 4.37 12.97
N SER A 17 3.62 3.05 12.86
CA SER A 17 4.71 2.09 12.58
C SER A 17 5.30 2.27 11.17
N ALA A 18 4.45 2.44 10.15
CA ALA A 18 4.90 2.66 8.77
C ALA A 18 5.59 4.01 8.60
N ALA A 19 5.12 5.05 9.31
CA ALA A 19 5.78 6.36 9.32
C ALA A 19 7.19 6.27 9.91
N LYS A 20 7.36 5.60 11.05
CA LYS A 20 8.69 5.36 11.65
C LYS A 20 9.60 4.52 10.78
N GLN A 21 9.06 3.54 10.05
CA GLN A 21 9.86 2.79 9.08
C GLN A 21 10.32 3.71 7.96
N LEU A 22 9.45 4.54 7.40
CA LEU A 22 9.82 5.49 6.35
C LEU A 22 10.94 6.45 6.78
N GLU A 23 10.97 6.89 8.04
CA GLU A 23 12.06 7.71 8.59
C GLU A 23 13.39 6.95 8.71
N ASN A 24 13.33 5.62 8.86
CA ASN A 24 14.51 4.75 8.95
C ASN A 24 14.99 4.24 7.59
N ILE A 25 14.19 4.39 6.52
CA ILE A 25 14.63 4.05 5.16
C ILE A 25 15.68 5.08 4.74
N THR A 26 16.91 4.62 4.56
CA THR A 26 18.05 5.47 4.15
C THR A 26 18.44 5.25 2.69
N SER A 27 17.91 4.21 2.05
CA SER A 27 18.23 3.89 0.67
C SER A 27 17.26 4.57 -0.29
N GLU A 28 17.80 5.31 -1.24
CA GLU A 28 17.01 5.96 -2.30
C GLU A 28 16.21 4.94 -3.13
N ALA A 29 16.80 3.76 -3.40
CA ALA A 29 16.13 2.67 -4.11
C ALA A 29 14.85 2.19 -3.40
N GLU A 30 14.89 2.04 -2.08
CA GLU A 30 13.73 1.61 -1.28
C GLU A 30 12.62 2.67 -1.28
N ILE A 31 12.99 3.96 -1.18
CA ILE A 31 12.03 5.07 -1.26
C ILE A 31 11.35 5.09 -2.63
N HIS A 32 12.10 4.92 -3.72
CA HIS A 32 11.55 4.87 -5.06
C HIS A 32 10.61 3.69 -5.28
N ALA A 33 11.00 2.52 -4.79
CA ALA A 33 10.19 1.31 -4.84
C ALA A 33 8.87 1.47 -4.06
N LEU A 34 8.95 2.08 -2.86
CA LEU A 34 7.78 2.41 -2.06
C LEU A 34 6.86 3.40 -2.79
N ASP A 35 7.37 4.50 -3.34
CA ASP A 35 6.55 5.49 -4.05
C ASP A 35 5.79 4.87 -5.22
N ARG A 36 6.47 4.03 -6.01
CA ARG A 36 5.86 3.27 -7.11
C ARG A 36 4.74 2.37 -6.62
N ALA A 37 4.99 1.59 -5.58
CA ALA A 37 3.99 0.67 -5.06
C ALA A 37 2.79 1.43 -4.45
N LEU A 38 3.02 2.57 -3.79
CA LEU A 38 1.94 3.45 -3.33
C LEU A 38 1.10 3.99 -4.48
N VAL A 39 1.71 4.37 -5.61
CA VAL A 39 0.97 4.79 -6.81
C VAL A 39 0.07 3.66 -7.33
N VAL A 40 0.59 2.43 -7.41
CA VAL A 40 -0.18 1.26 -7.84
C VAL A 40 -1.38 1.03 -6.92
N ILE A 41 -1.16 0.97 -5.60
CA ILE A 41 -2.23 0.75 -4.61
C ILE A 41 -3.22 1.93 -4.56
N SER A 42 -2.78 3.15 -4.87
CA SER A 42 -3.68 4.30 -4.98
C SER A 42 -4.64 4.18 -6.17
N VAL A 43 -4.14 3.67 -7.31
CA VAL A 43 -4.94 3.47 -8.52
C VAL A 43 -5.82 2.24 -8.41
N ASP A 44 -5.26 1.13 -7.93
CA ASP A 44 -5.93 -0.15 -7.72
C ASP A 44 -5.64 -0.68 -6.30
N PRO A 45 -6.51 -0.35 -5.31
CA PRO A 45 -6.33 -0.82 -3.95
C PRO A 45 -6.54 -2.34 -3.80
N ASP A 46 -7.13 -3.00 -4.81
CA ASP A 46 -7.36 -4.44 -4.80
C ASP A 46 -6.22 -5.24 -5.45
N ALA A 47 -5.17 -4.57 -5.95
CA ALA A 47 -4.00 -5.18 -6.59
C ALA A 47 -3.14 -6.06 -5.66
N GLY A 48 -3.16 -5.81 -4.35
CA GLY A 48 -2.48 -6.65 -3.36
C GLY A 48 -3.27 -7.92 -3.03
N GLU A 49 -2.55 -9.00 -2.80
CA GLU A 49 -3.12 -10.30 -2.43
C GLU A 49 -3.67 -10.26 -1.00
N PRO A 50 -4.89 -10.77 -0.75
CA PRO A 50 -5.42 -10.86 0.60
C PRO A 50 -4.59 -11.85 1.44
N LEU A 51 -4.10 -11.38 2.58
CA LEU A 51 -3.46 -12.25 3.56
C LEU A 51 -4.53 -13.06 4.31
N PRO A 52 -4.28 -14.36 4.55
CA PRO A 52 -5.14 -15.15 5.43
C PRO A 52 -5.01 -14.58 6.85
N GLY A 53 -6.03 -13.85 7.29
CA GLY A 53 -6.15 -13.31 8.64
C GLY A 53 -7.49 -13.71 9.25
N ASP A 54 -7.55 -13.78 10.57
CA ASP A 54 -8.78 -14.06 11.28
C ASP A 54 -9.86 -13.01 10.96
N SER A 55 -11.10 -13.48 10.85
CA SER A 55 -12.28 -12.66 10.49
C SER A 55 -12.63 -11.57 11.52
N THR A 56 -11.82 -11.46 12.58
CA THR A 56 -11.98 -10.54 13.72
C THR A 56 -11.29 -9.19 13.50
N GLY A 57 -10.47 -9.06 12.45
CA GLY A 57 -9.71 -7.84 12.13
C GLY A 57 -9.93 -7.30 10.71
N PRO A 58 -9.36 -6.13 10.38
CA PRO A 58 -9.33 -5.63 9.02
C PRO A 58 -8.61 -6.62 8.09
N ARG A 59 -9.18 -6.84 6.90
CA ARG A 59 -8.59 -7.74 5.90
C ARG A 59 -7.29 -7.16 5.37
N LEU A 60 -6.18 -7.65 5.92
CA LEU A 60 -4.85 -7.30 5.47
C LEU A 60 -4.62 -7.81 4.05
N ARG A 61 -3.93 -7.01 3.26
CA ARG A 61 -3.47 -7.29 1.91
C ARG A 61 -1.97 -7.07 1.86
N GLN A 62 -1.30 -7.89 1.07
CA GLN A 62 0.10 -7.80 0.78
C GLN A 62 0.29 -7.47 -0.69
N TYR A 63 0.97 -6.39 -0.99
CA TYR A 63 1.48 -6.11 -2.32
C TYR A 63 2.96 -6.46 -2.35
N VAL A 64 3.36 -7.34 -3.28
CA VAL A 64 4.75 -7.72 -3.50
C VAL A 64 5.17 -7.17 -4.85
N ASP A 65 6.23 -6.40 -4.85
CA ASP A 65 6.92 -5.95 -6.04
C ASP A 65 8.22 -6.77 -6.16
N ASP A 66 8.20 -7.83 -6.95
CA ASP A 66 9.38 -8.67 -7.20
C ASP A 66 10.46 -7.96 -8.01
N VAL A 67 10.12 -6.86 -8.72
CA VAL A 67 11.08 -6.08 -9.51
C VAL A 67 11.97 -5.26 -8.58
N GLU A 68 11.35 -4.58 -7.63
CA GLU A 68 12.04 -3.70 -6.68
C GLU A 68 12.28 -4.35 -5.30
N ARG A 69 11.91 -5.63 -5.13
CA ARG A 69 12.01 -6.39 -3.87
C ARG A 69 11.34 -5.71 -2.68
N VAL A 70 10.17 -5.14 -2.93
CA VAL A 70 9.39 -4.44 -1.90
C VAL A 70 8.14 -5.20 -1.56
N ARG A 71 7.85 -5.30 -0.27
CA ARG A 71 6.60 -5.86 0.24
C ARG A 71 5.87 -4.86 1.10
N LEU A 72 4.66 -4.49 0.66
CA LEU A 72 3.77 -3.57 1.34
C LEU A 72 2.61 -4.32 1.98
N LEU A 73 2.44 -4.10 3.28
CA LEU A 73 1.30 -4.56 4.06
C LEU A 73 0.34 -3.41 4.25
N TYR A 74 -0.90 -3.58 3.79
CA TYR A 74 -1.93 -2.56 3.90
C TYR A 74 -3.31 -3.20 4.08
N TRP A 75 -4.32 -2.41 4.43
CA TRP A 75 -5.71 -2.84 4.37
C TRP A 75 -6.57 -1.72 3.80
N VAL A 76 -7.73 -2.10 3.26
CA VAL A 76 -8.67 -1.16 2.67
C VAL A 76 -9.89 -1.06 3.57
N THR A 77 -10.25 0.16 3.97
CA THR A 77 -11.46 0.42 4.75
C THR A 77 -12.69 0.34 3.86
N ALA A 78 -13.88 0.20 4.46
CA ALA A 78 -15.15 0.29 3.74
C ALA A 78 -15.35 1.63 3.00
N LEU A 79 -14.61 2.68 3.40
CA LEU A 79 -14.62 4.01 2.77
C LEU A 79 -13.62 4.17 1.61
N LYS A 80 -13.02 3.07 1.13
CA LYS A 80 -11.94 3.08 0.11
C LYS A 80 -10.68 3.86 0.54
N THR A 81 -10.39 3.88 1.83
CA THR A 81 -9.11 4.39 2.34
C THR A 81 -8.14 3.22 2.44
N VAL A 82 -6.97 3.36 1.85
CA VAL A 82 -5.84 2.44 1.99
C VAL A 82 -5.07 2.85 3.23
N VAL A 83 -4.92 1.93 4.19
CA VAL A 83 -4.13 2.13 5.39
C VAL A 83 -2.90 1.24 5.31
N VAL A 84 -1.74 1.86 5.12
CA VAL A 84 -0.44 1.16 5.05
C VAL A 84 0.04 0.88 6.47
N VAL A 85 0.28 -0.39 6.75
CA VAL A 85 0.63 -0.89 8.09
C VAL A 85 2.14 -1.06 8.23
N ALA A 86 2.79 -1.62 7.21
CA ALA A 86 4.23 -1.88 7.23
C ALA A 86 4.83 -1.96 5.82
N PHE A 87 6.11 -1.67 5.74
CA PHE A 87 6.98 -1.89 4.58
C PHE A 87 8.06 -2.91 4.96
N ILE A 88 8.33 -3.85 4.08
CA ILE A 88 9.35 -4.88 4.24
C ILE A 88 10.27 -4.84 3.02
N GLU A 89 11.55 -4.58 3.26
CA GLU A 89 12.65 -4.81 2.30
C GLU A 89 12.94 -6.32 2.21
N ALA A 90 13.14 -6.85 1.00
CA ALA A 90 13.43 -8.27 0.77
C ALA A 90 14.86 -8.53 0.29
#